data_AF-A0A031JRE4-F1
#
_entry.id   AF-A0A031JRE4-F1
#
_cell.length_a   1.000
_cell.length_b   1.000
_cell.length_c   1.000
_cell.angle_alpha   90.00
_cell.angle_beta   90.00
_cell.angle_gamma   90.00
#
_symmetry.space_group_name_H-M   'P 1'
#
loop_
_entity.id
_entity.type
_entity.pdbx_description
1 polymer ?
#
loop_
_entity_poly.entity_id
_entity_poly.type
_entity_poly.pdbx_seq_one_letter_code
_entity_poly.pdbx_strand_id
1 'polypeptide(L)'
;MTIFHSAQRGSADNRVFGALVAGLDAEFGAGAGEALAQHYLDAEERDFLWDARIDERWLGTCEDEEDADAQHDRVAVIGRLQGTWYTAVSIVDGEGRAQGLIARRDWESERSAREAWSGLG
;
A
#
# COMPACT_ATOMS: atom_id res chain seq x y z
N MET A 1 -29.72 -11.01 13.94
CA MET A 1 -28.73 -12.01 14.35
C MET A 1 -27.99 -12.44 13.10
N THR A 2 -26.85 -11.83 12.80
CA THR A 2 -26.07 -12.12 11.58
C THR A 2 -24.81 -12.86 12.02
N ILE A 3 -24.67 -14.10 11.57
CA ILE A 3 -23.52 -14.95 11.87
C ILE A 3 -22.37 -14.48 10.96
N PHE A 4 -21.31 -13.93 11.55
CA PHE A 4 -20.04 -13.69 10.85
C PHE A 4 -19.41 -15.04 10.50
N HIS A 5 -19.39 -15.38 9.21
CA HIS A 5 -18.74 -16.58 8.66
C HIS A 5 -17.30 -16.27 8.15
N SER A 6 -16.61 -15.32 8.76
CA SER A 6 -15.37 -14.71 8.23
C SER A 6 -14.09 -15.55 8.41
N ALA A 7 -14.12 -16.64 9.18
CA ALA A 7 -12.91 -17.46 9.39
C ALA A 7 -12.60 -18.43 8.23
N GLN A 8 -13.62 -18.89 7.48
CA GLN A 8 -13.45 -19.91 6.44
C GLN A 8 -12.80 -19.35 5.16
N ARG A 9 -13.07 -18.08 4.83
CA ARG A 9 -12.62 -17.44 3.58
C ARG A 9 -11.11 -17.20 3.58
N GLY A 10 -10.55 -16.62 4.65
CA GLY A 10 -9.10 -16.40 4.76
C GLY A 10 -8.25 -17.67 4.76
N SER A 11 -8.80 -18.81 5.20
CA SER A 11 -8.07 -20.09 5.24
C SER A 11 -8.08 -20.85 3.90
N ALA A 12 -9.08 -20.59 3.05
CA ALA A 12 -9.14 -21.09 1.68
C ALA A 12 -8.29 -20.22 0.74
N ASP A 13 -8.37 -18.90 0.88
CA ASP A 13 -7.56 -17.94 0.11
C ASP A 13 -6.07 -18.16 0.35
N ASN A 14 -5.66 -18.42 1.60
CA ASN A 14 -4.26 -18.74 1.93
C ASN A 14 -3.77 -20.08 1.33
N ARG A 15 -4.67 -21.06 1.17
CA ARG A 15 -4.32 -22.36 0.54
C ARG A 15 -4.21 -22.24 -0.98
N VAL A 16 -5.10 -21.47 -1.61
CA VAL A 16 -5.05 -21.20 -3.04
C VAL A 16 -3.80 -20.39 -3.37
N PHE A 17 -3.50 -19.36 -2.59
CA PHE A 17 -2.28 -18.56 -2.72
C PHE A 17 -1.02 -19.43 -2.56
N GLY A 18 -0.97 -20.29 -1.53
CA GLY A 18 0.14 -21.23 -1.35
C GLY A 18 0.30 -22.23 -2.50
N ALA A 19 -0.80 -22.74 -3.07
CA ALA A 19 -0.77 -23.64 -4.21
C ALA A 19 -0.31 -22.94 -5.50
N LEU A 20 -0.68 -21.66 -5.70
CA LEU A 20 -0.23 -20.84 -6.83
C LEU A 20 1.28 -20.60 -6.75
N VAL A 21 1.78 -20.19 -5.59
CA VAL A 21 3.23 -19.98 -5.35
C VAL A 21 4.01 -21.27 -5.59
N ALA A 22 3.54 -22.40 -5.05
CA ALA A 22 4.19 -23.70 -5.25
C ALA A 22 4.20 -24.15 -6.73
N GLY A 23 3.14 -23.85 -7.48
CA GLY A 23 3.07 -24.12 -8.92
C GLY A 23 4.08 -23.28 -9.71
N LEU A 24 4.18 -21.99 -9.39
CA LEU A 24 5.15 -21.09 -10.01
C LEU A 24 6.59 -21.50 -9.73
N ASP A 25 6.90 -21.88 -8.49
CA ASP A 25 8.24 -22.34 -8.13
C ASP A 25 8.61 -23.65 -8.84
N ALA A 26 7.63 -24.53 -9.07
CA ALA A 26 7.84 -25.78 -9.80
C ALA A 26 8.09 -25.56 -11.31
N GLU A 27 7.44 -24.55 -11.92
CA GLU A 27 7.54 -24.27 -13.36
C GLU A 27 8.69 -23.33 -13.72
N PHE A 28 9.01 -22.36 -12.85
CA PHE A 28 9.93 -21.26 -13.15
C PHE A 28 11.16 -21.22 -12.22
N GLY A 29 11.23 -22.14 -11.25
CA GLY A 29 12.31 -22.24 -10.26
C GLY A 29 11.97 -21.56 -8.93
N ALA A 30 12.65 -21.98 -7.86
CA ALA A 30 12.42 -21.46 -6.52
C ALA A 30 12.55 -19.93 -6.45
N GLY A 31 11.53 -19.25 -5.94
CA GLY A 31 11.46 -17.79 -5.83
C GLY A 31 10.70 -17.11 -6.97
N ALA A 32 10.15 -17.87 -7.93
CA ALA A 32 9.33 -17.30 -8.99
C ALA A 32 8.03 -16.67 -8.47
N GLY A 33 7.44 -17.27 -7.43
CA GLY A 33 6.27 -16.69 -6.75
C GLY A 33 6.59 -15.34 -6.08
N GLU A 34 7.76 -15.23 -5.44
CA GLU A 34 8.21 -13.98 -4.81
C GLU A 34 8.53 -12.91 -5.86
N ALA A 35 9.22 -13.27 -6.95
CA ALA A 35 9.51 -12.35 -8.05
C ALA A 35 8.23 -11.82 -8.71
N LEU A 36 7.22 -12.66 -8.88
CA LEU A 36 5.92 -12.25 -9.42
C LEU A 36 5.18 -11.34 -8.43
N ALA A 37 5.15 -11.69 -7.15
CA ALA A 37 4.54 -10.85 -6.11
C ALA A 37 5.21 -9.48 -6.03
N GLN A 38 6.54 -9.41 -6.14
CA GLN A 38 7.28 -8.16 -6.17
C GLN A 38 6.92 -7.35 -7.43
N HIS A 39 6.80 -7.98 -8.59
CA HIS A 39 6.37 -7.30 -9.81
C HIS A 39 4.96 -6.69 -9.69
N TYR A 40 4.03 -7.38 -9.03
CA TYR A 40 2.70 -6.82 -8.74
C TYR A 40 2.78 -5.65 -7.77
N LEU A 41 3.58 -5.75 -6.72
CA LEU A 41 3.79 -4.69 -5.74
C LEU A 41 4.42 -3.45 -6.38
N ASP A 42 5.37 -3.61 -7.30
CA ASP A 42 6.00 -2.52 -8.02
C ASP A 42 5.02 -1.85 -9.01
N ALA A 43 4.15 -2.63 -9.65
CA ALA A 43 3.17 -2.13 -10.61
C ALA A 43 2.03 -1.34 -9.94
N GLU A 44 1.60 -1.74 -8.75
CA GLU A 44 0.46 -1.17 -8.03
C GLU A 44 0.91 -0.50 -6.71
N GLU A 45 2.15 0.00 -6.68
CA GLU A 45 2.80 0.50 -5.46
C GLU A 45 1.92 1.48 -4.68
N ARG A 46 1.30 2.42 -5.39
CA ARG A 46 0.37 3.40 -4.83
C ARG A 46 -0.75 2.75 -4.02
N ASP A 47 -1.43 1.76 -4.60
CA ASP A 47 -2.60 1.14 -4.00
C ASP A 47 -2.20 0.29 -2.80
N PHE A 48 -1.09 -0.43 -2.90
CA PHE A 48 -0.56 -1.21 -1.78
C PHE A 48 -0.11 -0.33 -0.62
N LEU A 49 0.55 0.81 -0.87
CA LEU A 49 0.91 1.74 0.20
C LEU A 49 -0.34 2.40 0.79
N TRP A 50 -1.30 2.80 -0.02
CA TRP A 50 -2.55 3.34 0.50
C TRP A 50 -3.25 2.33 1.41
N ASP A 51 -3.42 1.09 0.97
CA ASP A 51 -4.14 0.06 1.73
C ASP A 51 -3.37 -0.43 2.98
N ALA A 52 -2.03 -0.44 2.94
CA ALA A 52 -1.20 -0.84 4.07
C ALA A 52 -0.97 0.28 5.11
N ARG A 53 -1.56 1.45 4.93
CA ARG A 53 -1.37 2.59 5.83
C ARG A 53 -1.94 2.29 7.22
N ILE A 54 -1.23 2.77 8.23
CA ILE A 54 -1.63 2.67 9.63
C ILE A 54 -2.19 4.01 10.11
N ASP A 55 -1.61 5.11 9.66
CA ASP A 55 -2.03 6.47 10.02
C ASP A 55 -1.88 7.42 8.83
N GLU A 56 -2.69 8.47 8.83
CA GLU A 56 -2.79 9.45 7.76
C GLU A 56 -2.96 10.88 8.30
N ARG A 57 -2.40 11.86 7.58
CA ARG A 57 -2.52 13.27 7.91
C ARG A 57 -2.67 14.09 6.64
N TRP A 58 -3.77 14.83 6.55
CA TRP A 58 -4.00 15.79 5.47
C TRP A 58 -2.97 16.92 5.51
N LEU A 59 -2.36 17.20 4.35
CA LEU A 59 -1.35 18.25 4.16
C LEU A 59 -1.88 19.46 3.38
N GLY A 60 -3.08 19.34 2.80
CA GLY A 60 -3.68 20.37 1.99
C GLY A 60 -3.98 19.88 0.58
N THR A 61 -4.68 20.72 -0.17
CA THR A 61 -5.07 20.45 -1.55
C THR A 61 -3.83 20.40 -2.47
N CYS A 62 -3.88 19.53 -3.47
CA CYS A 62 -2.95 19.50 -4.58
C CYS A 62 -3.39 20.56 -5.58
N GLU A 63 -2.51 21.53 -5.88
CA GLU A 63 -2.77 22.51 -6.91
C GLU A 63 -2.52 21.86 -8.27
N ASP A 64 -3.58 21.36 -8.90
CA ASP A 64 -3.50 20.85 -10.27
C ASP A 64 -3.62 22.02 -11.26
N GLU A 65 -2.55 22.29 -12.00
CA GLU A 65 -2.52 23.37 -13.00
C GLU A 65 -3.41 23.06 -14.22
N GLU A 66 -3.78 21.79 -14.44
CA GLU A 66 -4.45 21.32 -15.66
C GLU A 66 -5.98 21.16 -15.52
N ASP A 67 -6.50 20.87 -14.32
CA ASP A 67 -7.93 20.69 -14.08
C ASP A 67 -8.35 21.34 -12.75
N ALA A 68 -8.76 22.60 -12.83
CA ALA A 68 -9.17 23.40 -11.68
C ALA A 68 -10.41 22.85 -10.94
N ASP A 69 -11.15 21.92 -11.56
CA ASP A 69 -12.32 21.28 -10.96
C ASP A 69 -11.98 19.94 -10.26
N ALA A 70 -10.80 19.37 -10.53
CA ALA A 70 -10.31 18.17 -9.86
C ALA A 70 -9.72 18.52 -8.49
N GLN A 71 -10.51 18.34 -7.44
CA GLN A 71 -10.04 18.54 -6.07
C GLN A 71 -9.26 17.30 -5.60
N HIS A 72 -7.95 17.31 -5.80
CA HIS A 72 -7.06 16.33 -5.19
C HIS A 72 -6.47 16.86 -3.87
N ASP A 73 -6.25 15.97 -2.92
CA ASP A 73 -5.61 16.24 -1.64
C ASP A 73 -4.26 15.56 -1.53
N ARG A 74 -3.31 16.23 -0.88
CA ARG A 74 -2.03 15.66 -0.46
C ARG A 74 -2.19 15.11 0.96
N VAL A 75 -1.87 13.82 1.13
CA VAL A 75 -2.01 13.12 2.41
C VAL A 75 -0.71 12.44 2.77
N ALA A 76 -0.12 12.79 3.90
CA ALA A 76 0.99 12.07 4.48
C ALA A 76 0.49 10.75 5.08
N VAL A 77 1.11 9.64 4.74
CA VAL A 77 0.80 8.31 5.29
C VAL A 77 2.03 7.67 5.92
N ILE A 78 1.80 6.88 6.96
CA ILE A 78 2.80 5.98 7.54
C ILE A 78 2.18 4.59 7.63
N GLY A 79 2.96 3.57 7.29
CA GLY A 79 2.51 2.19 7.36
C GLY A 79 3.65 1.20 7.38
N ARG A 80 3.30 -0.08 7.23
CA ARG A 80 4.27 -1.18 7.19
C ARG A 80 3.90 -2.15 6.07
N LEU A 81 4.82 -2.38 5.14
CA LEU A 81 4.64 -3.25 4.00
C LEU A 81 5.85 -4.19 3.87
N GLN A 82 5.60 -5.49 3.66
CA GLN A 82 6.65 -6.52 3.64
C GLN A 82 7.61 -6.50 4.84
N GLY A 83 7.10 -6.11 6.02
CA GLY A 83 7.89 -6.02 7.25
C GLY A 83 8.71 -4.73 7.41
N THR A 84 8.78 -3.88 6.38
CA THR A 84 9.50 -2.60 6.36
C THR A 84 8.55 -1.45 6.67
N TRP A 85 9.00 -0.49 7.48
CA TRP A 85 8.22 0.73 7.73
C TRP A 85 8.38 1.69 6.56
N TYR A 86 7.32 2.41 6.21
CA TYR A 86 7.41 3.44 5.19
C TYR A 86 6.66 4.70 5.61
N THR A 87 7.07 5.82 5.01
CA THR A 87 6.34 7.09 5.00
C THR A 87 6.16 7.52 3.57
N ALA A 88 4.99 8.01 3.20
CA ALA A 88 4.72 8.51 1.86
C ALA A 88 3.83 9.76 1.88
N VAL A 89 3.80 10.48 0.77
CA VAL A 89 2.79 11.52 0.50
C VAL A 89 2.00 11.08 -0.72
N SER A 90 0.72 10.79 -0.53
CA SER A 90 -0.20 10.37 -1.58
C SER A 90 -1.03 11.54 -2.09
N ILE A 91 -1.37 11.49 -3.38
CA ILE A 91 -2.40 12.34 -3.99
C ILE A 91 -3.70 11.54 -3.94
N VAL A 92 -4.76 12.11 -3.40
CA VAL A 92 -6.02 11.44 -3.09
C VAL A 92 -7.17 12.22 -3.71
N ASP A 93 -8.11 11.53 -4.35
CA ASP A 93 -9.31 12.16 -4.90
C ASP A 93 -10.40 12.42 -3.85
N GLY A 94 -11.46 13.11 -4.26
CA GLY A 94 -12.62 13.38 -3.41
C GLY A 94 -13.41 12.13 -2.96
N GLU A 95 -13.09 10.94 -3.48
CA GLU A 95 -13.65 9.66 -3.01
C GLU A 95 -12.73 8.94 -2.01
N GLY A 96 -11.58 9.53 -1.67
CA GLY A 96 -10.61 8.94 -0.76
C GLY A 96 -9.76 7.85 -1.40
N ARG A 97 -9.66 7.82 -2.73
CA ARG A 97 -8.79 6.88 -3.46
C ARG A 97 -7.46 7.55 -3.77
N ALA A 98 -6.37 6.84 -3.50
CA ALA A 98 -5.06 7.28 -3.95
C ALA A 98 -5.01 7.27 -5.48
N GLN A 99 -4.64 8.40 -6.07
CA GLN A 99 -4.43 8.57 -7.51
C GLN A 99 -2.94 8.60 -7.86
N GLY A 100 -2.08 9.01 -6.92
CA GLY A 100 -0.63 9.02 -7.12
C GLY A 100 0.21 9.10 -5.84
N LEU A 101 1.53 9.13 -6.01
CA LEU A 101 2.53 9.31 -4.97
C LEU A 101 3.43 10.49 -5.32
N ILE A 102 3.61 11.42 -4.38
CA ILE A 102 4.57 12.53 -4.49
C ILE A 102 5.95 12.08 -3.98
N ALA A 103 5.96 11.36 -2.87
CA ALA A 103 7.19 10.88 -2.24
C ALA A 103 6.94 9.59 -1.46
N ARG A 104 7.97 8.75 -1.37
CA ARG A 104 8.02 7.56 -0.52
C ARG A 104 9.42 7.44 0.10
N ARG A 105 9.49 6.96 1.33
CA ARG A 105 10.74 6.52 1.95
C ARG A 105 10.52 5.36 2.92
N ASP A 106 11.44 4.41 2.87
CA ASP A 106 11.45 3.25 3.74
C ASP A 106 12.36 3.47 4.97
N TRP A 107 12.04 2.77 6.05
CA TRP A 107 12.67 2.90 7.37
C TRP A 107 12.81 1.53 8.04
N GLU A 108 13.92 1.33 8.74
CA GLU A 108 14.18 0.08 9.48
C GLU A 108 13.38 -0.01 10.79
N SER A 109 12.90 1.12 11.32
CA SER A 109 12.20 1.16 12.60
C SER A 109 10.96 2.06 12.59
N GLU A 110 9.98 1.68 13.40
CA GLU A 110 8.75 2.47 13.61
C GLU A 110 9.07 3.88 14.10
N ARG A 111 10.02 3.99 15.03
CA ARG A 111 10.40 5.26 15.63
C ARG A 111 10.88 6.24 14.56
N SER A 112 11.82 5.81 13.71
CA SER A 112 12.37 6.65 12.65
C SER A 112 11.30 7.04 11.63
N ALA A 113 10.41 6.10 11.29
CA ALA A 113 9.29 6.38 10.39
C ALA A 113 8.33 7.43 10.99
N ARG A 114 7.98 7.33 12.27
CA ARG A 114 7.10 8.29 12.95
C ARG A 114 7.73 9.68 13.06
N GLU A 115 9.03 9.75 13.39
CA GLU A 115 9.76 11.02 13.41
C GLU A 115 9.74 11.69 12.03
N ALA A 116 10.05 10.94 10.97
CA ALA A 116 10.03 11.45 9.61
C ALA A 116 8.62 11.87 9.16
N TRP A 117 7.61 11.03 9.41
CA TRP A 117 6.22 11.31 9.05
C TRP A 117 5.71 12.61 9.70
N SER A 118 6.08 12.85 10.96
CA SER A 118 5.68 14.07 11.68
C SER A 118 6.17 15.35 10.99
N GLY A 119 7.30 15.29 10.27
CA GLY A 119 7.92 16.39 9.55
C GLY A 119 7.47 16.58 8.10
N LEU A 120 6.57 15.74 7.55
CA LEU A 120 6.05 15.90 6.19
C LEU A 120 5.07 17.09 6.09
N GLY A 121 5.19 17.91 5.05
CA GLY A 121 4.33 19.09 4.80
C GLY A 121 4.03 19.27 3.31
#